data_AF-A0A9P7GQP9-F1
#
_entry.id   AF-A0A9P7GQP9-F1
#
_cell.length_a   1.000
_cell.length_b   1.000
_cell.length_c   1.000
_cell.angle_alpha   90.00
_cell.angle_beta   90.00
_cell.angle_gamma   90.00
#
_symmetry.space_group_name_H-M   'P 1'
#
loop_
_entity.id
_entity.type
_entity.pdbx_description
1 polymer ?
#
loop_
_entity_poly.entity_id
_entity_poly.type
_entity_poly.pdbx_seq_one_letter_code
_entity_poly.pdbx_strand_id
1 'polypeptide(L)'
;MSLIINVTLMLPFSPVGVAKANEVLIWGKKKGAQELLECGFVNQIFPAQSAESFHIAVRKHLLGELEGLDPTALLEMKRLLRATLKDRNDPDAILKVTKQLQLAQAERFASGIPKEKFAKIARKEIKHKL
;
A
#
# COMPACT_ATOMS: atom_id res chain seq x y z
N MET A 1 -10.90 16.46 1.05
CA MET A 1 -9.80 15.48 0.99
C MET A 1 -10.25 14.28 1.82
N SER A 2 -10.71 13.22 1.17
CA SER A 2 -11.32 12.05 1.85
C SER A 2 -10.22 11.16 2.42
N LEU A 3 -10.42 10.66 3.63
CA LEU A 3 -9.48 9.77 4.32
C LEU A 3 -9.88 8.32 4.03
N ILE A 4 -8.89 7.48 3.76
CA ILE A 4 -9.11 6.12 3.26
C ILE A 4 -8.61 5.12 4.29
N ILE A 5 -9.43 4.10 4.58
CA ILE A 5 -9.04 3.00 5.46
C ILE A 5 -8.59 1.81 4.62
N ASN A 6 -7.37 1.32 4.90
CA ASN A 6 -6.98 -0.04 4.57
C ASN A 6 -6.92 -0.84 5.88
N VAL A 7 -7.97 -1.62 6.15
CA VAL A 7 -7.96 -2.65 7.19
C VAL A 7 -8.08 -3.99 6.47
N THR A 8 -6.99 -4.38 5.83
CA THR A 8 -6.86 -5.72 5.27
C THR A 8 -5.90 -6.51 6.14
N LEU A 9 -6.40 -7.61 6.72
CA LEU A 9 -5.57 -8.78 7.02
C LEU A 9 -4.88 -9.17 5.71
N MET A 10 -3.66 -8.66 5.55
CA MET A 10 -2.81 -8.76 4.36
C MET A 10 -2.77 -10.19 3.79
N LEU A 11 -3.54 -10.41 2.72
CA LEU A 11 -3.23 -11.40 1.69
C LEU A 11 -2.32 -10.68 0.67
N PRO A 12 -1.04 -11.07 0.48
CA PRO A 12 -0.18 -10.54 -0.56
C PRO A 12 -0.58 -11.15 -1.91
N PHE A 13 -1.74 -10.76 -2.40
CA PHE A 13 -1.95 -10.59 -3.83
C PHE A 13 -1.99 -9.09 -4.06
N SER A 14 -1.29 -8.61 -5.10
CA SER A 14 -1.31 -7.21 -5.50
C SER A 14 -2.76 -6.76 -5.60
N PRO A 15 -3.30 -5.97 -4.65
CA PRO A 15 -4.74 -5.68 -4.62
C PRO A 15 -5.12 -4.99 -5.93
N VAL A 16 -4.27 -4.04 -6.32
CA VAL A 16 -4.16 -3.52 -7.68
C VAL A 16 -3.66 -4.64 -8.61
N GLY A 17 -4.50 -5.16 -9.49
CA GLY A 17 -4.05 -6.08 -10.54
C GLY A 17 -2.82 -5.55 -11.32
N VAL A 18 -1.99 -6.44 -11.86
CA VAL A 18 -0.68 -6.11 -12.47
C VAL A 18 -0.76 -4.96 -13.48
N ALA A 19 -1.82 -4.90 -14.28
CA ALA A 19 -2.06 -3.81 -15.22
C ALA A 19 -2.18 -2.43 -14.54
N LYS A 20 -2.96 -2.35 -13.47
CA LYS A 20 -3.23 -1.12 -12.72
C LYS A 20 -2.01 -0.69 -11.90
N ALA A 21 -1.20 -1.64 -11.41
CA ALA A 21 0.08 -1.38 -10.77
C ALA A 21 1.12 -0.82 -11.77
N ASN A 22 1.21 -1.42 -12.96
CA ASN A 22 2.08 -0.93 -14.03
C ASN A 22 1.73 0.51 -14.44
N GLU A 23 0.44 0.84 -14.57
CA GLU A 23 -0.03 2.21 -14.82
C GLU A 23 0.50 3.23 -13.80
N VAL A 24 0.48 2.89 -12.51
CA VAL A 24 0.97 3.79 -11.45
C VAL A 24 2.49 3.89 -11.48
N LEU A 25 3.18 2.74 -11.52
CA LEU A 25 4.62 2.67 -11.32
C LEU A 25 5.41 3.14 -12.55
N ILE A 26 4.96 2.81 -13.76
CA ILE A 26 5.67 3.17 -15.01
C ILE A 26 5.27 4.57 -15.47
N TRP A 27 3.96 4.88 -15.47
CA TRP A 27 3.48 6.17 -15.99
C TRP A 27 3.35 7.26 -14.93
N GLY A 28 3.54 6.94 -13.64
CA GLY A 28 3.43 7.92 -12.55
C GLY A 28 2.04 8.53 -12.43
N LYS A 29 0.99 7.80 -12.81
CA LYS A 29 -0.40 8.28 -12.76
C LYS A 29 -0.93 8.18 -11.33
N LYS A 30 -1.45 9.30 -10.80
CA LYS A 30 -2.21 9.31 -9.53
C LYS A 30 -3.55 8.63 -9.76
N LYS A 31 -4.03 7.89 -8.75
CA LYS A 31 -5.35 7.26 -8.75
C LYS A 31 -6.23 7.88 -7.68
N GLY A 32 -7.49 8.11 -8.01
CA GLY A 32 -8.47 8.65 -7.07
C GLY A 32 -8.87 7.63 -6.00
N ALA A 33 -9.45 8.11 -4.90
CA ALA A 33 -9.93 7.24 -3.81
C ALA A 33 -10.94 6.18 -4.30
N GLN A 34 -11.82 6.55 -5.23
CA GLN A 34 -12.81 5.66 -5.81
C GLN A 34 -12.18 4.54 -6.66
N GLU A 35 -11.19 4.88 -7.50
CA GLU A 35 -10.47 3.87 -8.29
C GLU A 35 -9.70 2.89 -7.40
N LEU A 36 -9.21 3.36 -6.25
CA LEU A 36 -8.54 2.49 -5.28
C LEU A 36 -9.51 1.53 -4.59
N LEU A 37 -10.76 1.96 -4.38
CA LEU A 37 -11.82 1.11 -3.83
C LEU A 37 -12.23 0.06 -4.85
N GLU A 38 -12.43 0.46 -6.10
CA GLU A 38 -12.81 -0.44 -7.20
C GLU A 38 -11.76 -1.51 -7.49
N CYS A 39 -10.47 -1.19 -7.36
CA CYS A 39 -9.41 -2.18 -7.50
C CYS A 39 -9.12 -2.96 -6.21
N GLY A 40 -9.92 -2.80 -5.15
CA GLY A 40 -9.74 -3.54 -3.89
C GLY A 40 -8.47 -3.18 -3.12
N PHE A 41 -7.81 -2.07 -3.47
CA PHE A 41 -6.66 -1.56 -2.73
C PHE A 41 -7.06 -0.95 -1.38
N VAL A 42 -8.31 -0.50 -1.26
CA VAL A 42 -8.89 0.02 -0.04
C VAL A 42 -10.28 -0.57 0.14
N ASN A 43 -10.69 -0.79 1.39
CA ASN A 43 -11.93 -1.52 1.66
C ASN A 43 -13.12 -0.59 1.83
N GLN A 44 -12.87 0.65 2.28
CA GLN A 44 -13.91 1.63 2.53
C GLN A 44 -13.36 3.06 2.47
N ILE A 45 -14.19 3.97 1.97
CA ILE A 45 -13.91 5.40 1.92
C ILE A 45 -14.72 6.10 3.00
N PHE A 46 -14.07 6.93 3.81
CA PHE A 46 -14.71 7.73 4.85
C PHE A 46 -14.93 9.16 4.37
N PRO A 47 -15.96 9.85 4.87
CA PRO A 47 -16.17 11.26 4.57
C PRO A 47 -14.97 12.10 5.01
N ALA A 48 -14.79 13.25 4.35
CA ALA A 48 -13.70 14.16 4.68
C ALA A 48 -13.90 14.72 6.10
N GLN A 49 -12.95 14.44 6.98
CA GLN A 49 -12.97 14.86 8.39
C GLN A 49 -11.52 15.11 8.87
N SER A 50 -11.36 15.65 10.08
CA SER A 50 -10.03 15.78 10.69
C SER A 50 -9.38 14.40 10.91
N ALA A 51 -8.05 14.36 10.93
CA ALA A 51 -7.32 13.10 11.15
C ALA A 51 -7.69 12.43 12.48
N GLU A 52 -7.89 13.22 13.54
CA GLU A 52 -8.31 12.72 14.84
C GLU A 52 -9.71 12.10 14.79
N SER A 53 -10.68 12.82 14.23
CA SER A 53 -12.04 12.30 14.06
C SER A 53 -12.04 11.04 13.19
N PHE A 54 -11.18 10.98 12.17
CA PHE A 54 -11.04 9.80 11.31
C PHE A 54 -10.57 8.58 12.09
N HIS A 55 -9.51 8.70 12.92
CA HIS A 55 -9.05 7.59 13.75
C HIS A 55 -10.13 7.08 14.71
N ILE A 56 -10.94 7.98 15.27
CA ILE A 56 -12.07 7.61 16.13
C ILE A 56 -13.12 6.84 15.32
N ALA A 57 -13.48 7.33 14.13
CA ALA A 57 -14.45 6.67 13.26
C ALA A 57 -13.97 5.28 12.80
N VAL A 58 -12.69 5.15 12.43
CA VAL A 58 -12.04 3.87 12.09
C VAL A 58 -12.16 2.90 13.26
N ARG A 59 -11.74 3.33 14.45
CA ARG A 59 -11.74 2.47 15.64
C ARG A 59 -13.14 2.01 16.01
N LYS A 60 -14.12 2.92 15.94
CA LYS A 60 -15.53 2.58 16.20
C LYS A 60 -16.06 1.56 15.21
N HIS A 61 -15.77 1.74 13.91
CA HIS A 61 -16.17 0.79 12.87
C HIS A 61 -15.57 -0.60 13.13
N LEU A 62 -14.25 -0.68 13.39
CA LEU A 62 -13.59 -1.96 13.65
C LEU A 62 -14.07 -2.66 14.92
N LEU A 63 -14.36 -1.91 15.99
CA LEU A 63 -14.90 -2.51 17.21
C LEU A 63 -16.31 -3.08 16.98
N GLY A 64 -17.14 -2.43 16.14
CA GLY A 64 -18.44 -2.97 15.75
C GLY A 64 -18.33 -4.24 14.90
N GLU A 65 -17.40 -4.29 13.95
CA GLU A 65 -17.17 -5.51 13.15
C GLU A 65 -16.64 -6.69 13.98
N LEU A 66 -15.93 -6.39 15.09
CA LEU A 66 -15.39 -7.40 15.99
C LEU A 66 -16.37 -7.82 17.10
N GLU A 67 -17.52 -7.15 17.22
CA GLU A 67 -18.49 -7.42 18.26
C GLU A 67 -19.13 -8.82 18.05
N GLY A 68 -19.11 -9.65 19.10
CA GLY A 68 -19.65 -11.02 19.03
C GLY A 68 -18.74 -12.05 18.36
N LEU A 69 -17.56 -11.67 17.87
CA LEU A 69 -16.57 -12.60 17.33
C LEU A 69 -15.61 -13.10 18.43
N ASP A 70 -15.29 -14.40 18.40
CA ASP A 70 -14.28 -14.96 19.29
C ASP A 70 -12.86 -14.52 18.88
N PRO A 71 -12.11 -13.81 19.76
CA PRO A 71 -10.78 -13.32 19.42
C PRO A 71 -9.79 -14.43 19.09
N THR A 72 -9.91 -15.60 19.73
CA THR A 72 -8.99 -16.72 19.54
C THR A 72 -9.14 -17.32 18.14
N ALA A 73 -10.38 -17.57 17.72
CA ALA A 73 -10.71 -18.07 16.39
C ALA A 73 -10.25 -17.12 15.28
N LEU A 74 -10.43 -15.80 15.48
CA LEU A 74 -9.94 -14.78 14.54
C LEU A 74 -8.41 -14.81 14.38
N LEU A 75 -7.69 -14.94 15.49
CA LEU A 75 -6.23 -15.02 15.47
C LEU A 75 -5.73 -16.30 14.81
N GLU A 76 -6.39 -17.44 15.06
CA GLU A 76 -6.04 -18.70 14.41
C GLU A 76 -6.34 -18.68 12.91
N MET A 77 -7.49 -18.18 12.50
CA MET A 77 -7.81 -18.01 11.08
C MET A 77 -6.79 -17.10 10.39
N LYS A 78 -6.42 -15.98 11.03
CA LYS A 78 -5.36 -15.08 10.55
C LYS A 78 -4.02 -15.80 10.42
N ARG A 79 -3.66 -16.65 11.38
CA ARG A 79 -2.42 -17.43 11.36
C ARG A 79 -2.40 -18.42 10.19
N LEU A 80 -3.49 -19.16 9.99
CA LEU A 80 -3.63 -20.13 8.89
C LEU A 80 -3.57 -19.42 7.52
N LEU A 81 -4.31 -18.33 7.36
CA LEU A 81 -4.24 -17.52 6.13
C LEU A 81 -2.80 -17.06 5.86
N ARG A 82 -2.10 -16.51 6.87
CA ARG A 82 -0.69 -16.10 6.74
C ARG A 82 0.24 -17.26 6.37
N ALA A 83 0.02 -18.46 6.89
CA ALA A 83 0.82 -19.63 6.56
C ALA A 83 0.67 -20.00 5.07
N THR A 84 -0.57 -20.11 4.58
CA THR A 84 -0.82 -20.41 3.15
C THR A 84 -0.23 -19.37 2.20
N LEU A 85 -0.10 -18.13 2.65
CA LEU A 85 0.52 -17.05 1.89
C LEU A 85 2.04 -17.15 1.86
N LYS A 86 2.65 -17.54 2.98
CA LYS A 86 4.09 -17.79 3.04
C LYS A 86 4.48 -18.94 2.13
N ASP A 87 3.63 -19.96 2.02
CA ASP A 87 3.88 -21.10 1.12
C ASP A 87 3.75 -20.72 -0.36
N ARG A 88 2.84 -19.79 -0.69
CA ARG A 88 2.69 -19.26 -2.06
C ARG A 88 3.76 -18.23 -2.44
N ASN A 89 4.18 -17.42 -1.48
CA ASN A 89 5.23 -16.42 -1.64
C ASN A 89 6.53 -17.00 -1.09
N ASP A 90 7.24 -17.75 -1.93
CA ASP A 90 8.56 -18.27 -1.60
C ASP A 90 9.43 -17.14 -0.99
N PRO A 91 9.74 -17.22 0.32
CA PRO A 91 10.49 -16.18 1.02
C PRO A 91 11.85 -15.93 0.36
N ASP A 92 12.44 -16.97 -0.24
CA ASP A 92 13.74 -16.87 -0.92
C ASP A 92 13.60 -16.13 -2.25
N ALA A 93 12.51 -16.34 -2.98
CA ALA A 93 12.20 -15.58 -4.19
C ALA A 93 11.97 -14.08 -3.88
N ILE A 94 11.21 -13.75 -2.83
CA ILE A 94 10.99 -12.35 -2.40
C ILE A 94 12.31 -11.71 -1.96
N LEU A 95 13.10 -12.41 -1.16
CA LEU A 95 14.40 -11.91 -0.70
C LEU A 95 15.33 -11.63 -1.88
N LYS A 96 15.36 -12.52 -2.88
CA LYS A 96 16.16 -12.34 -4.10
C LYS A 96 15.73 -11.11 -4.90
N VAL A 97 14.45 -10.95 -5.18
CA VAL A 97 13.91 -9.79 -5.90
C VAL A 97 14.18 -8.49 -5.13
N THR A 98 14.01 -8.52 -3.81
CA THR A 98 14.27 -7.36 -2.95
C THR A 98 15.75 -6.94 -3.01
N LYS A 99 16.69 -7.90 -2.93
CA LYS A 99 18.12 -7.62 -3.06
C LYS A 99 18.47 -7.05 -4.44
N GLN A 100 17.92 -7.60 -5.51
CA GLN A 100 18.13 -7.08 -6.87
C GLN A 100 17.61 -5.64 -7.02
N LEU A 101 16.43 -5.36 -6.48
CA LEU A 101 15.86 -4.01 -6.48
C LEU A 101 16.75 -3.03 -5.70
N GLN A 102 17.24 -3.43 -4.52
CA GLN A 102 18.14 -2.61 -3.72
C GLN A 102 19.45 -2.29 -4.45
N LEU A 103 20.05 -3.27 -5.13
CA LEU A 103 21.26 -3.07 -5.93
C LEU A 103 21.00 -2.12 -7.11
N ALA A 104 19.96 -2.35 -7.90
CA ALA A 104 19.60 -1.48 -9.02
C ALA A 104 19.26 -0.04 -8.57
N GLN A 105 18.65 0.11 -7.39
CA GLN A 105 18.43 1.42 -6.77
C GLN A 105 19.75 2.07 -6.37
N ALA A 106 20.65 1.34 -5.72
CA ALA A 106 21.97 1.85 -5.32
C ALA A 106 22.79 2.33 -6.53
N GLU A 107 22.80 1.57 -7.63
CA GLU A 107 23.45 1.98 -8.89
C GLU A 107 22.83 3.26 -9.46
N ARG A 108 21.50 3.39 -9.44
CA ARG A 108 20.80 4.61 -9.85
C ARG A 108 21.14 5.80 -8.96
N PHE A 109 21.27 5.62 -7.64
CA PHE A 109 21.70 6.69 -6.74
C PHE A 109 23.16 7.09 -6.97
N ALA A 110 24.04 6.11 -7.21
CA ALA A 110 25.45 6.35 -7.52
C ALA A 110 25.64 7.16 -8.82
N SER A 111 24.73 7.03 -9.79
CA SER A 111 24.77 7.79 -11.05
C SER A 111 24.61 9.32 -10.88
N GLY A 112 24.23 9.82 -9.70
CA GLY A 112 24.06 11.26 -9.44
C GLY A 112 22.80 11.90 -10.06
N ILE A 113 22.19 11.26 -11.06
CA ILE A 113 20.97 11.73 -11.76
C ILE A 113 19.81 12.00 -10.78
N PRO A 114 19.54 11.17 -9.74
CA PRO A 114 18.48 11.46 -8.79
C PRO A 114 18.73 12.77 -8.02
N LYS A 115 19.98 13.01 -7.60
CA LYS A 115 20.37 14.22 -6.85
C LYS A 115 20.10 15.48 -7.67
N GLU A 116 20.45 15.47 -8.95
CA GLU A 116 20.18 16.59 -9.86
C GLU A 116 18.69 16.82 -10.09
N LYS A 117 17.91 15.75 -10.29
CA LYS A 117 16.45 15.85 -10.46
C LYS A 117 15.76 16.38 -9.21
N PHE A 118 16.14 15.92 -8.02
CA PHE A 118 15.64 16.45 -6.75
C PHE A 118 16.01 17.93 -6.57
N ALA A 119 17.23 18.34 -6.95
CA ALA A 119 17.64 19.74 -6.90
C ALA A 119 16.81 20.62 -7.86
N LYS A 120 16.46 20.13 -9.06
CA LYS A 120 15.58 20.84 -10.01
C LYS A 120 14.14 20.95 -9.50
N ILE A 121 13.64 19.93 -8.81
CA ILE A 121 12.32 19.97 -8.14
C ILE A 121 12.32 20.99 -7.00
N ALA A 122 13.34 20.98 -6.14
CA ALA A 122 13.47 21.93 -5.03
C ALA A 122 13.55 23.39 -5.53
N ARG A 123 14.22 23.61 -6.67
CA ARG A 123 14.29 24.90 -7.36
C ARG A 123 13.04 25.26 -8.17
N LYS A 124 12.00 24.41 -8.18
CA LYS A 124 10.76 24.56 -8.97
C LYS A 124 10.95 24.65 -10.49
N GLU A 125 12.13 24.30 -11.01
CA GLU A 125 12.44 24.28 -12.45
C GLU A 125 11.70 23.15 -13.18
N ILE A 126 11.30 22.11 -12.44
CA ILE A 126 10.49 21.01 -12.94
C ILE A 126 9.29 20.84 -11.99
N LYS A 127 8.06 20.87 -12.53
CA LYS A 127 6.87 20.52 -11.75
C LYS A 127 6.95 19.05 -11.37
N HIS A 128 7.02 18.79 -10.06
CA HIS A 128 6.97 17.44 -9.54
C HIS A 128 5.59 16.85 -9.85
N LYS A 129 5.54 15.64 -10.43
CA LYS A 129 4.29 14.87 -10.56
C LYS A 129 3.87 14.18 -9.24
N LEU A 130 4.44 14.56 -8.09
CA LEU A 130 4.02 14.05 -6.77
C LEU A 130 2.74 14.71 -6.26
#